data_AF-A0A1Y0FSN3-F1
#
_entry.id   AF-A0A1Y0FSN3-F1
#
_cell.length_a   1.000
_cell.length_b   1.000
_cell.length_c   1.000
_cell.angle_alpha   90.00
_cell.angle_beta   90.00
_cell.angle_gamma   90.00
#
_symmetry.space_group_name_H-M   'P 1'
#
loop_
_entity.id
_entity.type
_entity.pdbx_description
1 polymer ?
#
loop_
_entity_poly.entity_id
_entity_poly.type
_entity_poly.pdbx_seq_one_letter_code
_entity_poly.pdbx_strand_id
1 'polypeptide(L)'
;MDMNLLPALGDNRPDLFALQWDAVFEVAAAIVLLSIIVERFLAPVFESDFYINKQRVWDAQGKGNFKVPIAFALSVVTCLATGIDILAVIGQAPSPSYFGTIISAGVVAGGSKGSIKLFRDILGFKSSAYRQYQEDKAVETQAKLANRSPQTPAAANS
;
A
#
# COMPACT_ATOMS: atom_id res chain seq x y z
N MET A 1 -19.26 -26.86 -38.23
CA MET A 1 -19.75 -25.63 -37.57
C MET A 1 -20.01 -26.02 -36.13
N ASP A 2 -18.95 -26.06 -35.33
CA ASP A 2 -19.05 -26.40 -33.92
C ASP A 2 -19.08 -25.10 -33.12
N MET A 3 -20.29 -24.74 -32.68
CA MET A 3 -20.50 -23.73 -31.66
C MET A 3 -20.08 -24.30 -30.30
N ASN A 4 -18.80 -24.17 -29.93
CA ASN A 4 -18.39 -24.18 -28.54
C ASN A 4 -18.33 -22.72 -28.05
N LEU A 5 -19.52 -22.15 -27.85
CA LEU A 5 -19.74 -20.86 -27.19
C LEU A 5 -20.21 -21.14 -25.75
N LEU A 6 -19.25 -21.40 -24.86
CA LEU A 6 -19.42 -21.09 -23.44
C LEU A 6 -18.15 -20.34 -22.99
N PRO A 7 -18.24 -19.02 -22.73
CA PRO A 7 -17.11 -18.28 -22.19
C PRO A 7 -16.79 -18.83 -20.81
N ALA A 8 -15.50 -18.93 -20.52
CA ALA A 8 -14.92 -19.23 -19.21
C ALA A 8 -15.43 -18.23 -18.15
N LEU A 9 -16.64 -18.44 -17.64
CA LEU A 9 -17.16 -17.78 -16.46
C LEU A 9 -16.79 -18.64 -15.26
N GLY A 10 -15.70 -18.27 -14.59
CA GLY A 10 -15.32 -18.87 -13.31
C GLY A 10 -13.86 -19.26 -13.16
N ASP A 11 -12.94 -18.63 -13.88
CA ASP A 11 -11.51 -18.74 -13.57
C ASP A 11 -11.20 -17.88 -12.32
N ASN A 12 -11.68 -18.33 -11.16
CA ASN A 12 -11.30 -17.82 -9.83
C ASN A 12 -9.88 -18.30 -9.53
N ARG A 13 -8.90 -17.84 -10.31
CA ARG A 13 -7.49 -18.05 -10.00
C ARG A 13 -7.11 -17.09 -8.86
N PRO A 14 -6.94 -17.55 -7.61
CA PRO A 14 -6.63 -16.69 -6.46
C PRO A 14 -5.30 -15.91 -6.66
N ASP A 15 -4.49 -16.37 -7.60
CA ASP A 15 -3.26 -15.80 -8.10
C ASP A 15 -3.43 -14.46 -8.86
N LEU A 16 -4.62 -14.16 -9.40
CA LEU A 16 -4.90 -12.85 -10.04
C LEU A 16 -4.95 -11.68 -9.05
N PHE A 17 -5.16 -11.96 -7.76
CA PHE A 17 -5.14 -10.96 -6.68
C PHE A 17 -3.87 -11.04 -5.82
N ALA A 18 -2.85 -11.76 -6.28
CA ALA A 18 -1.56 -11.79 -5.61
C ALA A 18 -0.91 -10.40 -5.68
N LEU A 19 -1.11 -9.60 -4.63
CA LEU A 19 -0.42 -8.33 -4.44
C LEU A 19 1.08 -8.57 -4.51
N GLN A 20 1.76 -7.85 -5.40
CA GLN A 20 3.22 -7.79 -5.44
C GLN A 20 3.71 -6.99 -4.23
N TRP A 21 3.83 -7.67 -3.09
CA TRP A 21 4.17 -7.04 -1.81
C TRP A 21 5.49 -6.28 -1.83
N ASP A 22 6.43 -6.70 -2.67
CA ASP A 22 7.70 -6.01 -2.85
C ASP A 22 7.49 -4.61 -3.46
N ALA A 23 6.69 -4.50 -4.53
CA ALA A 23 6.36 -3.22 -5.17
C ALA A 23 5.54 -2.30 -4.24
N VAL A 24 4.57 -2.87 -3.51
CA VAL A 24 3.77 -2.10 -2.55
C VAL A 24 4.65 -1.54 -1.43
N PHE A 25 5.61 -2.32 -0.93
CA PHE A 25 6.53 -1.89 0.11
C PHE A 25 7.49 -0.82 -0.38
N GLU A 26 8.06 -1.00 -1.58
CA GLU A 26 8.93 -0.01 -2.21
C GLU A 26 8.21 1.34 -2.34
N VAL A 27 6.97 1.32 -2.84
CA VAL A 27 6.18 2.54 -3.01
C VAL A 27 5.75 3.13 -1.67
N ALA A 28 5.37 2.31 -0.69
CA ALA A 28 5.07 2.80 0.66
C ALA A 28 6.29 3.45 1.31
N ALA A 29 7.48 2.88 1.17
CA ALA A 29 8.73 3.46 1.65
C ALA A 29 9.04 4.78 0.93
N ALA A 30 8.87 4.83 -0.39
CA ALA A 30 9.04 6.04 -1.18
C ALA A 30 8.09 7.16 -0.72
N ILE A 31 6.83 6.84 -0.43
CA ILE A 31 5.82 7.80 0.06
C ILE A 31 6.17 8.32 1.44
N VAL A 32 6.60 7.44 2.36
CA VAL A 32 7.04 7.86 3.70
C VAL A 32 8.24 8.79 3.59
N LEU A 33 9.23 8.44 2.78
CA LEU A 33 10.42 9.26 2.58
C LEU A 33 10.07 10.61 1.94
N LEU A 34 9.23 10.60 0.90
CA LEU A 34 8.76 11.79 0.21
C LEU A 34 7.97 12.72 1.15
N SER A 35 7.10 12.15 1.97
CA SER A 35 6.33 12.87 2.98
C SER A 35 7.24 13.57 4.01
N ILE A 36 8.28 12.88 4.49
CA ILE A 36 9.29 13.47 5.38
C ILE A 36 10.06 14.59 4.69
N ILE A 37 10.47 14.42 3.43
CA ILE A 37 11.20 15.44 2.67
C ILE A 37 10.33 16.69 2.48
N VAL A 38 9.08 16.53 2.04
CA VAL A 38 8.14 17.65 1.86
C VAL A 38 7.90 18.38 3.17
N GLU A 39 7.70 17.65 4.27
CA GLU A 39 7.53 18.23 5.60
C GLU A 39 8.77 19.03 6.03
N ARG A 40 9.97 18.48 5.83
CA ARG A 40 11.23 19.16 6.19
C ARG A 40 11.54 20.36 5.32
N PHE A 41 11.16 20.34 4.05
CA PHE A 41 11.35 21.47 3.14
C PHE A 41 10.38 22.62 3.46
N LEU A 42 9.16 22.30 3.90
CA LEU A 42 8.13 23.28 4.25
C LEU A 42 8.24 23.82 5.67
N ALA A 43 8.88 23.08 6.59
CA ALA A 43 9.02 23.49 7.98
C ALA A 43 9.65 24.90 8.13
N PRO A 44 10.79 25.25 7.49
CA PRO A 44 11.36 26.59 7.61
C PRO A 44 10.42 27.71 7.14
N VAL A 45 9.61 27.46 6.10
CA VAL A 45 8.66 28.44 5.58
C VAL A 45 7.50 28.65 6.56
N PHE A 46 6.96 27.56 7.10
CA PHE A 46 5.77 27.57 7.95
C PHE A 46 6.04 27.78 9.44
N GLU A 47 7.28 27.62 9.88
CA GLU A 47 7.74 27.89 11.24
C GLU A 47 8.39 29.28 11.37
N SER A 48 8.58 30.00 10.26
CA SER A 48 9.05 31.38 10.32
C SER A 48 8.10 32.25 11.17
N ASP A 49 8.67 33.10 12.04
CA ASP A 49 7.90 33.99 12.92
C ASP A 49 6.90 34.87 12.15
N PHE A 50 7.29 35.27 10.92
CA PHE A 50 6.43 35.99 10.00
C PHE A 50 5.17 35.20 9.61
N TYR A 51 5.34 33.93 9.24
CA TYR A 51 4.22 33.07 8.88
C TYR A 51 3.31 32.82 10.09
N ILE A 52 3.87 32.56 11.27
CA ILE A 52 3.09 32.30 12.49
C ILE A 52 2.26 33.54 12.89
N ASN A 53 2.87 34.73 12.89
CA ASN A 53 2.13 35.96 13.18
C ASN A 53 1.03 36.22 12.16
N LYS A 54 1.30 36.02 10.87
CA LYS A 54 0.31 36.22 9.81
C LYS A 54 -0.82 35.20 9.86
N GLN A 55 -0.49 33.93 10.13
CA GLN A 55 -1.47 32.87 10.32
C GLN A 55 -2.39 33.17 11.51
N ARG A 56 -1.84 33.66 12.62
CA ARG A 56 -2.64 34.05 13.79
C ARG A 56 -3.66 35.15 13.46
N VAL A 57 -3.26 36.12 12.63
CA VAL A 57 -4.17 37.17 12.14
C VAL A 57 -5.23 36.60 11.18
N TRP A 58 -4.86 35.69 10.30
CA TRP A 58 -5.79 35.04 9.38
C TRP A 58 -6.79 34.11 10.07
N ASP A 59 -6.35 33.39 11.11
CA ASP A 59 -7.24 32.57 11.94
C ASP A 59 -8.24 33.44 12.70
N ALA A 60 -7.80 34.59 13.23
CA ALA A 60 -8.70 35.58 13.84
C ALA A 60 -9.72 36.17 12.85
N GLN A 61 -9.44 36.13 11.55
CA GLN A 61 -10.34 36.54 10.46
C GLN A 61 -11.16 35.39 9.86
N GLY A 62 -11.05 34.17 10.39
CA GLY A 62 -11.76 33.00 9.89
C GLY A 62 -11.27 32.48 8.52
N LYS A 63 -10.06 32.86 8.07
CA LYS A 63 -9.53 32.49 6.74
C LYS A 63 -8.90 31.10 6.66
N GLY A 64 -8.77 30.39 7.78
CA GLY A 64 -8.30 29.00 7.82
C GLY A 64 -6.80 28.82 7.59
N ASN A 65 -6.38 27.55 7.52
CA ASN A 65 -4.96 27.16 7.50
C ASN A 65 -4.42 26.96 6.09
N PHE A 66 -3.55 27.86 5.63
CA PHE A 66 -2.94 27.78 4.29
C PHE A 66 -1.83 26.74 4.17
N LYS A 67 -1.36 26.16 5.28
CA LYS A 67 -0.29 25.13 5.26
C LYS A 67 -0.73 23.89 4.48
N VAL A 68 -1.97 23.45 4.71
CA VAL A 68 -2.53 22.22 4.11
C VAL A 68 -2.64 22.32 2.59
N PRO A 69 -3.28 23.35 1.99
CA PRO A 69 -3.37 23.45 0.53
C PRO A 69 -2.01 23.64 -0.15
N ILE A 70 -1.06 24.34 0.48
CA ILE A 70 0.30 24.49 -0.06
C ILE A 70 1.05 23.15 -0.04
N ALA A 71 0.99 22.41 1.06
CA ALA A 71 1.60 21.08 1.16
C ALA A 71 0.99 20.11 0.15
N PHE A 72 -0.34 20.18 -0.04
CA PHE A 72 -1.04 19.40 -1.06
C PHE A 72 -0.61 19.77 -2.48
N ALA A 73 -0.58 21.06 -2.82
CA ALA A 73 -0.15 21.52 -4.14
C ALA A 73 1.28 21.08 -4.46
N LEU A 74 2.21 21.23 -3.51
CA LEU A 74 3.59 20.76 -3.68
C LEU A 74 3.68 19.25 -3.83
N SER A 75 2.87 18.50 -3.07
CA SER A 75 2.81 17.04 -3.18
C SER A 75 2.27 16.62 -4.54
N VAL A 76 1.26 17.31 -5.09
CA VAL A 76 0.72 17.05 -6.44
C VAL A 76 1.79 17.29 -7.50
N VAL A 77 2.45 18.45 -7.45
CA VAL A 77 3.54 18.78 -8.40
C VAL A 77 4.66 17.73 -8.32
N THR A 78 5.03 17.33 -7.10
CA THR A 78 6.08 16.33 -6.90
C THR A 78 5.67 14.97 -7.46
N CYS A 79 4.46 14.49 -7.15
CA CYS A 79 3.97 13.20 -7.66
C CYS A 79 3.84 13.19 -9.18
N LEU A 80 3.44 14.33 -9.79
CA LEU A 80 3.42 14.48 -11.25
C LEU A 80 4.83 14.45 -11.85
N ALA A 81 5.79 15.13 -11.23
CA ALA A 81 7.17 15.17 -11.72
C ALA A 81 7.88 13.81 -11.61
N THR A 82 7.55 13.02 -10.59
CA THR A 82 8.16 11.70 -10.34
C THR A 82 7.32 10.53 -10.89
N GLY A 83 6.11 10.78 -11.40
CA GLY A 83 5.20 9.74 -11.88
C GLY A 83 4.71 8.78 -10.79
N ILE A 84 4.64 9.23 -9.52
CA ILE A 84 4.22 8.36 -8.41
C ILE A 84 2.69 8.26 -8.39
N ASP A 85 2.20 7.04 -8.60
CA ASP A 85 0.79 6.68 -8.50
C ASP A 85 0.63 5.34 -7.75
N ILE A 86 0.16 5.41 -6.50
CA ILE A 86 -0.13 4.27 -5.64
C ILE A 86 -1.15 3.33 -6.27
N LEU A 87 -2.20 3.88 -6.90
CA LEU A 87 -3.27 3.08 -7.47
C LEU A 87 -2.79 2.34 -8.71
N ALA A 88 -1.95 2.98 -9.53
CA ALA A 88 -1.32 2.30 -10.65
C ALA A 88 -0.41 1.15 -10.18
N VAL A 89 0.34 1.34 -9.09
CA VAL A 89 1.21 0.29 -8.54
C VAL A 89 0.40 -0.88 -7.99
N ILE A 90 -0.63 -0.60 -7.18
CA ILE A 90 -1.51 -1.64 -6.61
C ILE A 90 -2.28 -2.38 -7.71
N GLY A 91 -2.79 -1.63 -8.69
CA GLY A 91 -3.54 -2.15 -9.82
C GLY A 91 -2.69 -2.72 -10.95
N GLN A 92 -1.36 -2.72 -10.82
CA GLN A 92 -0.42 -3.14 -11.87
C GLN A 92 -0.71 -2.47 -13.22
N ALA A 93 -1.10 -1.20 -13.20
CA ALA A 93 -1.42 -0.45 -14.40
C ALA A 93 -0.13 -0.02 -15.13
N PRO A 94 -0.12 -0.04 -16.48
CA PRO A 94 1.07 0.25 -17.27
C PRO A 94 1.48 1.73 -17.26
N SER A 95 0.60 2.63 -16.82
CA SER A 95 0.87 4.07 -16.79
C SER A 95 0.21 4.73 -15.57
N PRO A 96 0.84 5.75 -14.97
CA PRO A 96 0.24 6.53 -13.88
C PRO A 96 -1.01 7.25 -14.39
N SER A 97 -2.07 7.22 -13.58
CA SER A 97 -3.32 7.94 -13.80
C SER A 97 -3.29 9.27 -13.07
N TYR A 98 -3.86 10.31 -13.68
CA TYR A 98 -4.00 11.61 -13.01
C TYR A 98 -4.78 11.50 -11.70
N PHE A 99 -5.82 10.66 -11.67
CA PHE A 99 -6.63 10.43 -10.47
C PHE A 99 -5.82 9.75 -9.36
N GLY A 100 -5.08 8.69 -9.70
CA GLY A 100 -4.24 7.99 -8.76
C GLY A 100 -3.07 8.84 -8.25
N THR A 101 -2.53 9.70 -9.10
CA THR A 101 -1.51 10.70 -8.72
C THR A 101 -2.04 11.71 -7.70
N ILE A 102 -3.27 12.22 -7.88
CA ILE A 102 -3.89 13.16 -6.93
C ILE A 102 -4.13 12.50 -5.58
N ILE A 103 -4.59 11.25 -5.57
CA ILE A 103 -4.78 10.48 -4.33
C ILE A 103 -3.43 10.26 -3.64
N SER A 104 -2.41 9.88 -4.40
CA SER A 104 -1.04 9.67 -3.90
C SER A 104 -0.48 10.95 -3.29
N ALA A 105 -0.67 12.08 -3.96
CA ALA A 105 -0.31 13.39 -3.44
C ALA A 105 -1.07 13.73 -2.16
N GLY A 106 -2.34 13.36 -2.03
CA GLY A 106 -3.10 13.50 -0.79
C GLY A 106 -2.50 12.71 0.38
N VAL A 107 -2.07 11.47 0.12
CA VAL A 107 -1.40 10.62 1.12
C VAL A 107 -0.06 11.22 1.56
N VAL A 108 0.72 11.74 0.62
CA VAL A 108 2.00 12.42 0.89
C VAL A 108 1.77 13.73 1.66
N ALA A 109 0.78 14.53 1.23
CA ALA A 109 0.42 15.80 1.86
C ALA A 109 -0.18 15.65 3.27
N GLY A 110 -0.71 14.47 3.60
CA GLY A 110 -1.15 14.10 4.95
C GLY A 110 -0.03 14.13 6.00
N GLY A 111 1.22 14.37 5.58
CA GLY A 111 2.38 14.56 6.44
C GLY A 111 2.94 13.25 6.96
N SER A 112 4.10 13.33 7.62
CA SER A 112 4.84 12.13 8.06
C SER A 112 4.01 11.24 8.98
N LYS A 113 3.13 11.82 9.80
CA LYS A 113 2.25 11.07 10.72
C LYS A 113 1.24 10.18 9.98
N GLY A 114 0.64 10.70 8.90
CA GLY A 114 -0.30 9.94 8.08
C GLY A 114 0.39 8.82 7.31
N SER A 115 1.52 9.15 6.66
CA SER A 115 2.28 8.19 5.86
C SER A 115 2.92 7.09 6.73
N ILE A 116 3.46 7.43 7.91
CA ILE A 116 4.00 6.44 8.85
C ILE A 116 2.91 5.52 9.39
N LYS A 117 1.71 6.06 9.67
CA LYS A 117 0.57 5.23 10.08
C LYS A 117 0.21 4.25 8.98
N LEU A 118 0.06 4.71 7.74
CA LEU A 118 -0.20 3.85 6.59
C LEU A 118 0.86 2.75 6.44
N PHE A 119 2.14 3.10 6.54
CA PHE A 119 3.24 2.14 6.46
C PHE A 119 3.19 1.09 7.57
N ARG A 120 2.90 1.51 8.81
CA ARG A 120 2.69 0.58 9.94
C ARG A 120 1.49 -0.33 9.72
N ASP A 121 0.38 0.22 9.21
CA ASP A 121 -0.84 -0.54 8.96
C ASP A 121 -0.56 -1.63 7.89
N ILE A 122 0.16 -1.30 6.81
CA ILE A 122 0.61 -2.26 5.79
C ILE A 122 1.48 -3.38 6.38
N LEU A 123 2.46 -3.03 7.22
CA LEU A 123 3.30 -4.04 7.90
C LEU A 123 2.49 -4.96 8.82
N GLY A 124 1.48 -4.42 9.51
CA GLY A 124 0.56 -5.20 10.35
C GLY A 124 -0.23 -6.24 9.55
N PHE A 125 -0.74 -5.88 8.38
CA PHE A 125 -1.47 -6.80 7.49
C PHE A 125 -0.59 -7.95 6.97
N LYS A 126 0.69 -7.69 6.66
CA LYS A 126 1.61 -8.77 6.26
C LYS A 126 1.81 -9.79 7.38
N SER A 127 1.95 -9.33 8.62
CA SER A 127 2.17 -10.22 9.77
C SER A 127 0.99 -11.15 10.02
N SER A 128 -0.25 -10.68 9.85
CA SER A 128 -1.43 -11.53 10.02
C SER A 128 -1.58 -12.53 8.88
N ALA A 129 -1.48 -12.08 7.63
CA ALA A 129 -1.59 -12.95 6.45
C ALA A 129 -0.49 -14.02 6.39
N TYR A 130 0.75 -13.66 6.72
CA TYR A 130 1.87 -14.61 6.76
C TYR A 130 1.73 -15.64 7.88
N ARG A 131 1.20 -15.23 9.04
CA ARG A 131 0.96 -16.13 10.17
C ARG A 131 -0.15 -17.14 9.83
N GLN A 132 -1.24 -16.68 9.21
CA GLN A 132 -2.34 -17.52 8.77
C GLN A 132 -1.88 -18.54 7.70
N TYR A 133 -1.06 -18.11 6.73
CA TYR A 133 -0.46 -19.00 5.75
C TYR A 133 0.42 -20.09 6.38
N GLN A 134 1.21 -19.76 7.41
CA GLN A 134 2.02 -20.75 8.11
C GLN A 134 1.18 -21.73 8.93
N GLU A 135 0.12 -21.26 9.58
CA GLU A 135 -0.83 -22.08 10.31
C GLU A 135 -1.52 -23.08 9.35
N ASP A 136 -2.00 -22.63 8.20
CA ASP A 136 -2.63 -23.49 7.18
C ASP A 136 -1.67 -24.54 6.61
N LYS A 137 -0.42 -24.15 6.32
CA LYS A 137 0.62 -25.10 5.86
C LYS A 137 0.98 -26.14 6.92
N ALA A 138 1.02 -25.75 8.19
CA ALA A 138 1.29 -26.67 9.28
C ALA A 138 0.16 -27.70 9.43
N VAL A 139 -1.11 -27.27 9.32
CA VAL A 139 -2.28 -28.15 9.33
C VAL A 139 -2.27 -29.11 8.13
N GLU A 140 -2.00 -28.62 6.92
CA GLU A 140 -1.92 -29.45 5.71
C GLU A 140 -0.81 -30.51 5.81
N THR A 141 0.35 -30.12 6.36
CA THR A 141 1.48 -31.03 6.58
C THR A 141 1.12 -32.10 7.62
N GLN A 142 0.46 -31.73 8.71
CA GLN A 142 -0.02 -32.68 9.72
C GLN A 142 -1.06 -33.65 9.15
N ALA A 143 -2.01 -33.16 8.34
CA ALA A 143 -3.00 -34.00 7.67
C ALA A 143 -2.33 -35.00 6.69
N LYS A 144 -1.32 -34.56 5.93
CA LYS A 144 -0.53 -35.43 5.04
C LYS A 144 0.27 -36.48 5.80
N LEU A 145 0.81 -36.15 6.97
CA LEU A 145 1.57 -37.09 7.82
C LEU A 145 0.64 -38.10 8.52
N ALA A 146 -0.53 -37.66 8.99
CA ALA A 146 -1.55 -38.53 9.58
C ALA A 146 -2.09 -39.55 8.56
N ASN A 147 -2.21 -39.16 7.29
CA ASN A 147 -2.67 -40.05 6.22
C ASN A 147 -1.54 -40.97 5.67
N ARG A 148 -0.29 -40.83 6.15
CA ARG A 148 0.90 -41.56 5.63
C ARG A 148 1.42 -42.71 6.49
N SER A 149 0.84 -43.01 7.65
CA SER A 149 1.36 -44.08 8.54
C SER A 149 0.30 -45.15 8.85
N PRO A 150 0.62 -46.46 8.83
CA PRO A 150 1.49 -47.20 7.90
C PRO A 150 0.73 -48.33 7.17
N GLN A 151 0.96 -48.51 5.87
CA GLN A 151 0.70 -49.81 5.23
C GLN A 151 1.71 -50.81 5.82
N THR A 152 1.20 -51.75 6.61
CA THR A 152 1.93 -52.87 7.19
C THR A 152 2.71 -53.58 6.07
N PRO A 153 4.04 -53.77 6.18
CA PRO A 153 4.75 -54.62 5.23
C PRO A 153 4.17 -56.02 5.36
N ALA A 154 3.52 -56.48 4.27
CA ALA A 154 3.01 -57.83 4.16
C ALA A 154 4.14 -58.80 4.49
N ALA A 155 3.91 -59.61 5.53
CA ALA A 155 4.84 -60.61 6.02
C ALA A 155 5.32 -61.49 4.85
N ALA A 156 6.62 -61.46 4.61
CA ALA A 156 7.29 -62.31 3.65
C ALA A 156 7.28 -63.76 4.17
N ASN A 157 7.01 -64.67 3.24
CA ASN A 157 6.89 -66.12 3.38
C ASN A 157 8.01 -66.79 4.19
N SER A 158 7.60 -67.77 5.01
CA SER A 158 8.36 -69.00 5.26
C SER A 158 7.40 -70.10 5.71
#